data_AF-A0A7S1KCF7-F1
#
_entry.id   AF-A0A7S1KCF7-F1
#
_cell.length_a   1.000
_cell.length_b   1.000
_cell.length_c   1.000
_cell.angle_alpha   90.00
_cell.angle_beta   90.00
_cell.angle_gamma   90.00
#
_symmetry.space_group_name_H-M   'P 1'
#
loop_
_entity.id
_entity.type
_entity.pdbx_description
1 polymer ?
#
loop_
_entity_poly.entity_id
_entity_poly.type
_entity_poly.pdbx_seq_one_letter_code
_entity_poly.pdbx_strand_id
1 'polypeptide(L)'
;MARPSAAAGRAGGDAGAPKKDKWSKRAKEEQDEKWRKTRNLVIGLGMLGLLSGGLFQVVYTIWDAIYGGFHHIPLDNSNKLKDVFFSGEPWLVHCTYPDSTTPMVHPVLQNARTKLSTEGFRLGTMDCGSPMASKHNKSVVDRFHLPKTAVGFVVANGDKPKPLTHQSLTDAKKLTEYAKKAAEPKVVQIVSVHEFPAHCTERRRCVVLGQRGGVAKKMRQEILPPLMHDKKVRGLKLVSVDTAKFQVKLDEKILSTRKKLPKDKDGKASDSRGLTAMCLHRSDEPSGQADQDEESGKAKGGKGKKKPAGTFYGSFHNGEVTDDNPGGLGKFIRACGTVALGAGSGALVKLDHPPKISLRIRPTPQTAQQQQRQPPPERPPPSSSQQQKQQEDLDDVDWASYGLGDEWREDGGDDEGEGVPRRAAGPEELEFVDEDDYVEAGGDAEGDEDDEGEVVWV
;
A
#
# COMPACT_ATOMS: atom_id res chain seq x y z
N MET A 1 1.02 -1.41 -67.85
CA MET A 1 2.28 -2.16 -67.96
C MET A 1 2.01 -3.59 -67.54
N ALA A 2 2.39 -4.66 -68.24
CA ALA A 2 2.59 -4.92 -69.65
C ALA A 2 2.38 -6.45 -69.75
N ARG A 3 1.43 -6.89 -70.58
CA ARG A 3 1.31 -8.30 -70.98
C ARG A 3 2.50 -8.64 -71.89
N PRO A 4 3.06 -9.86 -71.82
CA PRO A 4 3.69 -10.46 -72.98
C PRO A 4 2.73 -11.45 -73.63
N SER A 5 2.71 -11.35 -74.96
CA SER A 5 1.98 -12.12 -75.95
C SER A 5 3.00 -12.93 -76.77
N ALA A 6 2.50 -14.01 -77.39
CA ALA A 6 3.12 -14.81 -78.45
C ALA A 6 4.32 -15.69 -78.03
N ALA A 7 4.59 -16.86 -78.63
CA ALA A 7 4.29 -17.28 -79.99
C ALA A 7 4.12 -18.80 -80.11
N ALA A 8 3.40 -19.17 -81.18
CA ALA A 8 3.19 -20.52 -81.68
C ALA A 8 4.43 -21.10 -82.35
N GLY A 9 4.55 -22.44 -82.35
CA GLY A 9 5.52 -23.18 -83.15
C GLY A 9 5.07 -24.64 -83.31
N ARG A 10 4.87 -25.05 -84.55
CA ARG A 10 4.22 -26.29 -85.02
C ARG A 10 5.14 -27.53 -85.00
N ALA A 11 4.44 -28.66 -85.08
CA ALA A 11 4.71 -29.85 -85.91
C ALA A 11 5.65 -30.96 -85.40
N GLY A 12 5.09 -32.18 -85.49
CA GLY A 12 5.82 -33.34 -86.02
C GLY A 12 5.98 -34.49 -85.04
N GLY A 13 5.57 -35.69 -85.44
CA GLY A 13 6.17 -36.91 -84.90
C GLY A 13 5.18 -38.00 -84.53
N ASP A 14 4.80 -38.76 -85.54
CA ASP A 14 4.06 -40.01 -85.48
C ASP A 14 4.79 -41.13 -84.69
N ALA A 15 4.03 -42.18 -84.38
CA ALA A 15 4.45 -43.54 -84.06
C ALA A 15 5.22 -43.81 -82.75
N GLY A 16 4.60 -44.59 -81.84
CA GLY A 16 5.38 -45.34 -80.86
C GLY A 16 4.67 -45.87 -79.62
N ALA A 17 4.09 -47.06 -79.74
CA ALA A 17 4.12 -48.15 -78.76
C ALA A 17 3.20 -48.10 -77.50
N PRO A 18 2.27 -49.09 -77.37
CA PRO A 18 1.49 -49.32 -76.15
C PRO A 18 2.32 -50.10 -75.11
N LYS A 19 3.12 -49.39 -74.30
CA LYS A 19 3.77 -49.97 -73.08
C LYS A 19 3.80 -49.04 -71.86
N LYS A 20 3.16 -47.87 -71.90
CA LYS A 20 3.14 -46.91 -70.78
C LYS A 20 2.11 -47.25 -69.68
N ASP A 21 1.18 -48.15 -69.93
CA ASP A 21 0.08 -48.46 -68.99
C ASP A 21 0.51 -49.41 -67.85
N LYS A 22 1.54 -50.24 -68.06
CA LYS A 22 2.03 -51.17 -67.01
C LYS A 22 2.97 -50.48 -66.01
N TRP A 23 3.81 -49.54 -66.46
CA TRP A 23 4.73 -48.81 -65.58
C TRP A 23 4.01 -47.76 -64.75
N SER A 24 2.98 -47.10 -65.31
CA SER A 24 2.14 -46.17 -64.56
C SER A 24 1.29 -46.85 -63.49
N LYS A 25 0.88 -48.11 -63.71
CA LYS A 25 0.18 -48.91 -62.68
C LYS A 25 1.10 -49.28 -61.51
N ARG A 26 2.34 -49.74 -61.77
CA ARG A 26 3.30 -50.06 -60.70
C ARG A 26 3.73 -48.83 -59.89
N ALA A 27 3.93 -47.68 -60.55
CA ALA A 27 4.25 -46.43 -59.84
C ALA A 27 3.10 -45.94 -58.94
N LYS A 28 1.84 -46.15 -59.37
CA LYS A 28 0.66 -45.85 -58.55
C LYS A 28 0.54 -46.78 -57.34
N GLU A 29 0.81 -48.08 -57.50
CA GLU A 29 0.80 -49.04 -56.39
C GLU A 29 1.86 -48.70 -55.32
N GLU A 30 3.07 -48.31 -55.73
CA GLU A 30 4.14 -47.93 -54.77
C GLU A 30 3.82 -46.60 -54.05
N GLN A 31 3.17 -45.65 -54.75
CA GLN A 31 2.74 -44.38 -54.16
C GLN A 31 1.58 -44.57 -53.18
N ASP A 32 0.63 -45.45 -53.49
CA ASP A 32 -0.49 -45.79 -52.60
C ASP A 32 -0.03 -46.52 -51.33
N GLU A 33 1.00 -47.37 -51.43
CA GLU A 33 1.58 -48.05 -50.25
C GLU A 33 2.29 -47.05 -49.33
N LYS A 34 3.11 -46.15 -49.88
CA LYS A 34 3.75 -45.06 -49.11
C LYS A 34 2.70 -44.15 -48.47
N TRP A 35 1.64 -43.80 -49.20
CA TRP A 35 0.57 -42.97 -48.67
C TRP A 35 -0.19 -43.66 -47.53
N ARG A 36 -0.47 -44.97 -47.62
CA ARG A 36 -1.10 -45.73 -46.52
C ARG A 36 -0.21 -45.80 -45.27
N LYS A 37 1.09 -46.03 -45.43
CA LYS A 37 2.07 -46.04 -44.33
C LYS A 37 2.15 -44.67 -43.64
N THR A 38 2.30 -43.60 -44.42
CA THR A 38 2.32 -42.23 -43.89
C THR A 38 1.00 -41.86 -43.22
N ARG A 39 -0.15 -42.23 -43.80
CA ARG A 39 -1.47 -41.96 -43.20
C ARG A 39 -1.65 -42.67 -41.87
N ASN A 40 -1.27 -43.94 -41.76
CA ASN A 40 -1.38 -44.69 -40.51
C ASN A 40 -0.43 -44.12 -39.44
N LEU A 41 0.76 -43.67 -39.82
CA LEU A 41 1.70 -43.01 -38.91
C LEU A 41 1.17 -41.67 -38.40
N VAL A 42 0.59 -40.85 -39.29
CA VAL A 42 -0.02 -39.56 -38.91
C VAL A 42 -1.24 -39.77 -38.01
N ILE A 43 -2.09 -40.75 -38.29
CA ILE A 43 -3.23 -41.10 -37.43
C ILE A 43 -2.75 -41.60 -36.07
N GLY A 44 -1.70 -42.44 -36.04
CA GLY A 44 -1.10 -42.94 -34.80
C GLY A 44 -0.52 -41.82 -33.93
N LEU A 45 0.22 -40.89 -34.53
CA LEU A 45 0.74 -39.70 -33.84
C LEU A 45 -0.39 -38.76 -33.38
N GLY A 46 -1.45 -38.60 -34.19
CA GLY A 46 -2.63 -37.84 -33.81
C GLY A 46 -3.33 -38.42 -32.58
N MET A 47 -3.52 -39.74 -32.54
CA MET A 47 -4.10 -40.44 -31.39
C MET A 47 -3.21 -40.35 -30.15
N LEU A 48 -1.88 -40.50 -30.29
CA LEU A 48 -0.94 -40.34 -29.19
C LEU A 48 -0.91 -38.90 -28.64
N GLY A 49 -1.04 -37.90 -29.52
CA GLY A 49 -1.17 -36.50 -29.15
C GLY A 49 -2.47 -36.22 -28.38
N LEU A 50 -3.60 -36.81 -28.80
CA LEU A 50 -4.88 -36.68 -28.09
C LEU A 50 -4.85 -37.36 -26.72
N LEU A 51 -4.27 -38.56 -26.62
CA LEU A 51 -4.11 -39.27 -25.35
C LEU A 51 -3.17 -38.54 -24.39
N SER A 52 -2.05 -38.01 -24.89
CA SER A 52 -1.10 -37.25 -24.06
C SER A 52 -1.67 -35.89 -23.62
N GLY A 53 -2.41 -35.19 -24.49
CA GLY A 53 -3.12 -33.97 -24.13
C GLY A 53 -4.18 -34.18 -23.05
N GLY A 54 -4.98 -35.24 -23.16
CA GLY A 54 -5.98 -35.60 -22.15
C GLY A 54 -5.34 -35.95 -20.81
N LEU A 55 -4.27 -36.76 -20.81
CA LEU A 55 -3.56 -37.15 -19.59
C LEU A 55 -2.90 -35.94 -18.90
N PHE A 56 -2.30 -35.03 -19.67
CA PHE A 56 -1.72 -33.80 -19.13
C PHE A 56 -2.77 -32.92 -18.44
N GLN A 57 -3.97 -32.82 -19.02
CA GLN A 57 -5.07 -32.08 -18.40
C GLN A 57 -5.55 -32.72 -17.11
N VAL A 58 -5.63 -34.06 -17.04
CA VAL A 58 -5.98 -34.78 -15.80
C VAL A 58 -4.91 -34.57 -14.73
N VAL A 59 -3.63 -34.74 -15.05
CA VAL A 59 -2.53 -34.49 -14.10
C VAL A 59 -2.55 -33.04 -13.60
N TYR A 60 -2.81 -32.08 -14.49
CA TYR A 60 -2.95 -30.68 -14.11
C TYR A 60 -4.15 -30.44 -13.20
N THR A 61 -5.29 -31.06 -13.46
CA THR A 61 -6.47 -30.96 -12.55
C THR A 61 -6.21 -31.60 -11.20
N ILE A 62 -5.50 -32.73 -11.15
CA ILE A 62 -5.10 -33.38 -9.89
C ILE A 62 -4.12 -32.48 -9.14
N TRP A 63 -3.15 -31.88 -9.83
CA TRP A 63 -2.23 -30.93 -9.23
C TRP A 63 -2.95 -29.69 -8.66
N ASP A 64 -3.87 -29.07 -9.42
CA ASP A 64 -4.65 -27.93 -8.95
C ASP A 64 -5.63 -28.30 -7.81
N ALA A 65 -6.15 -29.54 -7.82
CA ALA A 65 -6.98 -30.07 -6.75
C ALA A 65 -6.17 -30.32 -5.47
N ILE A 66 -4.99 -30.94 -5.57
CA ILE A 66 -4.11 -31.24 -4.43
C ILE A 66 -3.63 -29.97 -3.75
N TYR A 67 -3.11 -29.01 -4.52
CA TYR A 67 -2.66 -27.73 -3.96
C TYR A 67 -3.80 -26.76 -3.70
N GLY A 68 -5.03 -27.15 -4.04
CA GLY A 68 -6.23 -26.38 -3.76
C GLY A 68 -6.15 -24.95 -4.30
N GLY A 69 -5.37 -24.69 -5.35
CA GLY A 69 -5.15 -23.35 -5.91
C GLY A 69 -4.32 -22.41 -5.03
N PHE A 70 -3.72 -22.91 -3.95
CA PHE A 70 -2.73 -22.19 -3.14
C PHE A 70 -1.33 -22.43 -3.72
N HIS A 71 -0.62 -21.34 -3.99
CA HIS A 71 0.77 -21.43 -4.46
C HIS A 71 1.70 -21.72 -3.28
N HIS A 72 2.48 -22.80 -3.35
CA HIS A 72 3.56 -23.02 -2.40
C HIS A 72 4.62 -21.90 -2.51
N ILE A 73 4.86 -21.20 -1.42
CA ILE A 73 5.84 -20.11 -1.33
C ILE A 73 7.08 -20.67 -0.63
N PRO A 74 8.17 -20.90 -1.37
CA PRO A 74 9.34 -21.55 -0.81
C PRO A 74 10.16 -20.53 0.01
N LEU A 75 10.61 -20.94 1.20
CA LEU A 75 11.27 -20.06 2.19
C LEU A 75 12.73 -19.74 1.85
N ASP A 76 13.34 -20.54 0.98
CA ASP A 76 14.67 -20.36 0.42
C ASP A 76 14.74 -19.17 -0.55
N ASN A 77 13.64 -18.88 -1.24
CA ASN A 77 13.59 -17.84 -2.25
C ASN A 77 13.25 -16.47 -1.64
N SER A 78 14.30 -15.74 -1.25
CA SER A 78 14.17 -14.40 -0.67
C SER A 78 13.41 -13.39 -1.57
N ASN A 79 13.44 -13.56 -2.90
CA ASN A 79 12.73 -12.68 -3.82
C ASN A 79 11.22 -12.94 -3.81
N LYS A 80 10.81 -14.22 -3.74
CA LYS A 80 9.39 -14.60 -3.59
C LYS A 80 8.83 -14.15 -2.23
N LEU A 81 9.59 -14.32 -1.16
CA LEU A 81 9.19 -13.81 0.15
C LEU A 81 9.05 -12.27 0.14
N LYS A 82 9.98 -11.57 -0.52
CA LYS A 82 9.88 -10.12 -0.68
C LYS A 82 8.64 -9.72 -1.48
N ASP A 83 8.30 -10.48 -2.52
CA ASP A 83 7.09 -10.26 -3.29
C ASP A 83 5.84 -10.44 -2.42
N VAL A 84 5.75 -11.52 -1.64
CA VAL A 84 4.59 -11.78 -0.76
C VAL A 84 4.43 -10.69 0.31
N PHE A 85 5.51 -10.32 1.01
CA PHE A 85 5.42 -9.38 2.14
C PHE A 85 5.49 -7.90 1.75
N PHE A 86 6.09 -7.56 0.59
CA PHE A 86 6.40 -6.17 0.22
C PHE A 86 5.96 -5.75 -1.19
N SER A 87 5.33 -6.61 -2.00
CA SER A 87 4.77 -6.18 -3.32
C SER A 87 3.62 -5.18 -3.17
N GLY A 88 2.88 -5.28 -2.07
CA GLY A 88 1.64 -4.55 -1.84
C GLY A 88 0.40 -5.27 -2.37
N GLU A 89 0.55 -6.31 -3.18
CA GLU A 89 -0.58 -7.13 -3.61
C GLU A 89 -1.19 -7.88 -2.42
N PRO A 90 -2.51 -8.10 -2.40
CA PRO A 90 -3.15 -8.79 -1.31
C PRO A 90 -2.87 -10.30 -1.40
N TRP A 91 -2.26 -10.85 -0.36
CA TRP A 91 -2.03 -12.27 -0.19
C TRP A 91 -2.81 -12.80 1.02
N LEU A 92 -3.44 -13.96 0.84
CA LEU A 92 -3.88 -14.81 1.93
C LEU A 92 -2.93 -16.00 1.98
N VAL A 93 -2.19 -16.12 3.09
CA VAL A 93 -1.19 -17.17 3.27
C VAL A 93 -1.68 -18.14 4.34
N HIS A 94 -1.77 -19.42 3.99
CA HIS A 94 -1.95 -20.53 4.92
C HIS A 94 -0.60 -20.94 5.50
N CYS A 95 -0.53 -21.06 6.83
CA CYS A 95 0.66 -21.51 7.53
C CYS A 95 0.63 -23.02 7.72
N THR A 96 1.67 -23.70 7.26
CA THR A 96 1.94 -25.09 7.62
C THR A 96 3.02 -25.13 8.70
N TYR A 97 3.00 -26.18 9.52
CA TYR A 97 4.01 -26.44 10.55
C TYR A 97 4.51 -27.88 10.39
N PRO A 98 5.80 -28.15 10.66
CA PRO A 98 6.38 -29.48 10.50
C PRO A 98 5.69 -30.53 11.38
N ASP A 99 5.27 -30.13 12.59
CA ASP A 99 4.64 -31.03 13.57
C ASP A 99 3.10 -31.13 13.42
N SER A 100 2.52 -30.44 12.43
CA SER A 100 1.08 -30.44 12.21
C SER A 100 0.66 -31.70 11.45
N THR A 101 -0.18 -32.52 12.08
CA THR A 101 -0.75 -33.75 11.48
C THR A 101 -1.69 -33.49 10.30
N THR A 102 -2.12 -32.24 10.09
CA THR A 102 -2.97 -31.84 8.96
C THR A 102 -2.16 -31.03 7.94
N PRO A 103 -1.45 -31.66 6.99
CA PRO A 103 -0.78 -30.94 5.89
C PRO A 103 -1.78 -30.30 4.92
N MET A 104 -3.07 -30.63 5.05
CA MET A 104 -4.14 -30.13 4.19
C MET A 104 -4.53 -28.70 4.56
N VAL A 105 -4.82 -27.89 3.54
CA VAL A 105 -5.34 -26.53 3.72
C VAL A 105 -6.64 -26.57 4.50
N HIS A 106 -6.78 -25.71 5.50
CA HIS A 106 -8.00 -25.59 6.31
C HIS A 106 -9.26 -25.48 5.42
N PRO A 107 -10.33 -26.25 5.68
CA PRO A 107 -11.48 -26.37 4.77
C PRO A 107 -12.18 -25.04 4.47
N VAL A 108 -12.24 -24.14 5.45
CA VAL A 108 -12.83 -22.79 5.25
C VAL A 108 -12.00 -21.93 4.30
N LEU A 109 -10.67 -22.08 4.29
CA LEU A 109 -9.80 -21.40 3.32
C LEU A 109 -10.02 -21.96 1.92
N GLN A 110 -10.14 -23.29 1.81
CA GLN A 110 -10.45 -23.98 0.56
C GLN A 110 -11.79 -23.51 -0.02
N ASN A 111 -12.83 -23.43 0.81
CA ASN A 111 -14.17 -22.98 0.40
C ASN A 111 -14.19 -21.49 0.00
N ALA A 112 -13.33 -20.65 0.61
CA ALA A 112 -13.24 -19.23 0.29
C ALA A 112 -12.40 -18.93 -0.96
N ARG A 113 -11.60 -19.89 -1.46
CA ARG A 113 -10.63 -19.71 -2.55
C ARG A 113 -11.22 -18.95 -3.73
N THR A 114 -12.29 -19.47 -4.33
CA THR A 114 -12.82 -18.94 -5.59
C THR A 114 -13.23 -17.49 -5.42
N LYS A 115 -13.91 -17.18 -4.31
CA LYS A 115 -14.35 -15.83 -3.99
C LYS A 115 -13.17 -14.89 -3.76
N LEU A 116 -12.18 -15.31 -2.98
CA LEU A 116 -10.97 -14.51 -2.72
C LEU A 116 -10.17 -14.22 -3.99
N SER A 117 -10.02 -15.22 -4.87
CA SER A 117 -9.35 -15.05 -6.16
C SER A 117 -10.09 -14.07 -7.08
N THR A 118 -11.43 -14.11 -7.12
CA THR A 118 -12.25 -13.12 -7.85
C THR A 118 -12.06 -11.71 -7.30
N GLU A 119 -11.82 -11.57 -5.99
CA GLU A 119 -11.52 -10.30 -5.32
C GLU A 119 -10.06 -9.85 -5.49
N GLY A 120 -9.27 -10.63 -6.25
CA GLY A 120 -7.89 -10.32 -6.59
C GLY A 120 -6.86 -10.68 -5.53
N PHE A 121 -7.22 -11.53 -4.56
CA PHE A 121 -6.25 -12.10 -3.61
C PHE A 121 -5.39 -13.17 -4.28
N ARG A 122 -4.10 -13.16 -3.97
CA ARG A 122 -3.22 -14.29 -4.22
C ARG A 122 -3.28 -15.23 -3.03
N LEU A 123 -3.38 -16.52 -3.30
CA LEU A 123 -3.46 -17.56 -2.29
C LEU A 123 -2.13 -18.29 -2.25
N GLY A 124 -1.58 -18.50 -1.05
CA GLY A 124 -0.33 -19.24 -0.92
C GLY A 124 -0.24 -20.05 0.37
N THR A 125 0.64 -21.04 0.34
CA THR A 125 0.99 -21.87 1.51
C THR A 125 2.47 -21.70 1.78
N MET A 126 2.87 -21.63 3.06
CA MET A 126 4.28 -21.67 3.45
C MET A 126 4.43 -22.29 4.82
N ASP A 127 5.60 -22.87 5.08
CA ASP A 127 5.97 -23.26 6.43
C ASP A 127 6.27 -21.99 7.24
N CYS A 128 5.43 -21.70 8.24
CA CYS A 128 5.58 -20.49 9.04
C CYS A 128 6.55 -20.68 10.22
N GLY A 129 6.76 -21.94 10.65
CA GLY A 129 7.65 -22.31 11.75
C GLY A 129 9.10 -22.46 11.32
N SER A 130 9.34 -22.83 10.06
CA SER A 130 10.69 -22.96 9.53
C SER A 130 11.41 -21.61 9.34
N PRO A 131 12.75 -21.59 9.51
CA PRO A 131 13.54 -20.38 9.31
C PRO A 131 13.53 -19.94 7.84
N MET A 132 13.39 -18.64 7.60
CA MET A 132 13.54 -18.06 6.26
C MET A 132 15.03 -17.97 5.88
N ALA A 133 15.36 -18.02 4.59
CA ALA A 133 16.70 -17.75 4.04
C ALA A 133 17.17 -16.28 4.18
N SER A 134 16.61 -15.56 5.15
CA SER A 134 17.11 -14.25 5.57
C SER A 134 18.36 -14.40 6.42
N LYS A 135 19.25 -13.41 6.40
CA LYS A 135 20.48 -13.36 7.21
C LYS A 135 20.28 -13.63 8.71
N HIS A 136 19.07 -13.41 9.23
CA HIS A 136 18.78 -13.54 10.66
C HIS A 136 18.29 -14.93 11.06
N ASN A 137 18.10 -15.85 10.12
CA ASN A 137 17.62 -17.22 10.35
C ASN A 137 16.34 -17.29 11.21
N LYS A 138 15.48 -16.26 11.15
CA LYS A 138 14.21 -16.19 11.89
C LYS A 138 13.08 -16.82 11.09
N SER A 139 12.16 -17.48 11.78
CA SER A 139 10.90 -17.96 11.20
C SER A 139 9.97 -16.80 10.84
N VAL A 140 8.94 -17.08 10.04
CA VAL A 140 7.91 -16.08 9.68
C VAL A 140 7.17 -15.62 10.94
N VAL A 141 6.84 -16.58 11.80
CA VAL A 141 6.16 -16.36 13.09
C VAL A 141 6.97 -15.41 13.97
N ASP A 142 8.26 -15.68 14.17
CA ASP A 142 9.12 -14.88 15.04
C ASP A 142 9.41 -13.50 14.47
N ARG A 143 9.60 -13.40 13.15
CA ARG A 143 9.89 -12.12 12.49
C ARG A 143 8.73 -11.13 12.59
N PHE A 144 7.51 -11.62 12.43
CA PHE A 144 6.31 -10.78 12.41
C PHE A 144 5.51 -10.81 13.72
N HIS A 145 5.98 -11.54 14.73
CA HIS A 145 5.30 -11.74 16.01
C HIS A 145 3.89 -12.31 15.83
N LEU A 146 3.76 -13.32 14.96
CA LEU A 146 2.51 -14.04 14.80
C LEU A 146 2.33 -15.07 15.94
N PRO A 147 1.10 -15.47 16.27
CA PRO A 147 0.88 -16.63 17.13
C PRO A 147 1.47 -17.89 16.50
N LYS A 148 2.14 -18.74 17.29
CA LYS A 148 2.69 -20.03 16.82
C LYS A 148 1.60 -20.99 16.32
N THR A 149 0.36 -20.79 16.73
CA THR A 149 -0.82 -21.57 16.33
C THR A 149 -1.61 -20.89 15.20
N ALA A 150 -1.08 -19.84 14.57
CA ALA A 150 -1.79 -19.15 13.51
C ALA A 150 -1.98 -20.06 12.30
N VAL A 151 -3.25 -20.32 11.94
CA VAL A 151 -3.64 -21.09 10.74
C VAL A 151 -3.22 -20.38 9.44
N GLY A 152 -3.16 -19.05 9.48
CA GLY A 152 -2.73 -18.25 8.34
C GLY A 152 -2.80 -16.76 8.65
N PHE A 153 -2.47 -15.94 7.65
CA PHE A 153 -2.51 -14.49 7.76
C PHE A 153 -2.83 -13.82 6.43
N VAL A 154 -3.30 -12.58 6.51
CA VAL A 154 -3.49 -11.69 5.37
C VAL A 154 -2.37 -10.66 5.36
N VAL A 155 -1.71 -10.48 4.21
CA VAL A 155 -0.74 -9.42 3.99
C VAL A 155 -1.10 -8.63 2.75
N ALA A 156 -1.06 -7.29 2.85
CA ALA A 156 -1.43 -6.40 1.76
C ALA A 156 -0.82 -5.03 1.98
N ASN A 157 -0.70 -4.24 0.92
CA ASN A 157 -0.26 -2.84 0.94
C ASN A 157 1.11 -2.59 1.62
N GLY A 158 1.95 -3.63 1.70
CA GLY A 158 3.22 -3.61 2.43
C GLY A 158 3.05 -3.45 3.96
N ASP A 159 1.83 -3.59 4.49
CA ASP A 159 1.57 -3.59 5.92
C ASP A 159 2.02 -4.92 6.57
N LYS A 160 2.17 -4.92 7.90
CA LYS A 160 2.54 -6.14 8.62
C LYS A 160 1.44 -7.21 8.43
N PRO A 161 1.81 -8.50 8.35
CA PRO A 161 0.83 -9.59 8.29
C PRO A 161 -0.18 -9.53 9.43
N LYS A 162 -1.45 -9.77 9.12
CA LYS A 162 -2.55 -9.84 10.11
C LYS A 162 -2.99 -11.30 10.25
N PRO A 163 -2.82 -11.93 11.43
CA PRO A 163 -3.21 -13.32 11.62
C PRO A 163 -4.72 -13.49 11.47
N LEU A 164 -5.14 -14.62 10.90
CA LEU A 164 -6.53 -15.01 10.86
C LEU A 164 -7.03 -15.26 12.29
N THR A 165 -8.21 -14.74 12.58
CA THR A 165 -8.88 -14.93 13.87
C THR A 165 -9.79 -16.14 13.82
N HIS A 166 -10.08 -16.75 14.97
CA HIS A 166 -11.05 -17.85 15.06
C HIS A 166 -12.41 -17.45 14.44
N GLN A 167 -12.88 -16.23 14.70
CA GLN A 167 -14.12 -15.69 14.14
C GLN A 167 -14.11 -15.59 12.60
N SER A 168 -12.96 -15.26 12.00
CA SER A 168 -12.82 -15.24 10.54
C SER A 168 -12.77 -16.64 9.93
N LEU A 169 -12.47 -17.68 10.72
CA LEU A 169 -12.36 -19.07 10.26
C LEU A 169 -13.65 -19.88 10.43
N THR A 170 -14.74 -19.29 10.94
CA THR A 170 -16.01 -20.02 11.09
C THR A 170 -16.72 -20.27 9.76
N ASP A 171 -16.57 -19.35 8.80
CA ASP A 171 -17.26 -19.40 7.51
C ASP A 171 -16.45 -18.69 6.41
N ALA A 172 -16.58 -19.18 5.18
CA ALA A 172 -15.89 -18.65 4.00
C ALA A 172 -16.29 -17.21 3.70
N LYS A 173 -17.56 -16.82 3.96
CA LYS A 173 -18.02 -15.44 3.77
C LYS A 173 -17.34 -14.49 4.76
N LYS A 174 -17.32 -14.85 6.05
CA LYS A 174 -16.64 -14.07 7.11
C LYS A 174 -15.14 -13.96 6.87
N LEU A 175 -14.49 -15.04 6.43
CA LEU A 175 -13.08 -15.01 6.03
C LEU A 175 -12.82 -14.01 4.91
N THR A 176 -13.67 -14.03 3.88
CA THR A 176 -13.56 -13.12 2.74
C THR A 176 -13.74 -11.65 3.18
N GLU A 177 -14.73 -11.36 4.01
CA GLU A 177 -14.97 -10.01 4.53
C GLU A 177 -13.81 -9.53 5.40
N TYR A 178 -13.28 -10.39 6.27
CA TYR A 178 -12.08 -10.12 7.06
C TYR A 178 -10.89 -9.81 6.17
N ALA A 179 -10.62 -10.65 5.16
CA ALA A 179 -9.50 -10.48 4.25
C ALA A 179 -9.62 -9.17 3.47
N LYS A 180 -10.81 -8.84 2.94
CA LYS A 180 -11.09 -7.57 2.26
C LYS A 180 -10.79 -6.37 3.15
N LYS A 181 -11.32 -6.37 4.38
CA LYS A 181 -11.09 -5.29 5.36
C LYS A 181 -9.63 -5.20 5.79
N ALA A 182 -8.93 -6.33 5.88
CA ALA A 182 -7.52 -6.39 6.21
C ALA A 182 -6.64 -5.83 5.08
N ALA A 183 -7.03 -6.08 3.83
CA ALA A 183 -6.35 -5.65 2.62
C ALA A 183 -6.78 -4.27 2.10
N GLU A 184 -7.82 -3.68 2.69
CA GLU A 184 -8.30 -2.35 2.33
C GLU A 184 -7.18 -1.32 2.49
N PRO A 185 -6.80 -0.62 1.42
CA PRO A 185 -5.80 0.42 1.50
C PRO A 185 -6.28 1.59 2.36
N LYS A 186 -5.42 2.09 3.24
CA LYS A 186 -5.78 3.19 4.16
C LYS A 186 -4.86 4.39 4.01
N VAL A 187 -5.47 5.58 4.07
CA VAL A 187 -4.77 6.85 4.20
C VAL A 187 -4.56 7.10 5.69
N VAL A 188 -3.30 7.09 6.13
CA VAL A 188 -2.98 7.28 7.55
C VAL A 188 -2.85 8.78 7.83
N GLN A 189 -3.69 9.32 8.70
CA GLN A 189 -3.54 10.69 9.18
C GLN A 189 -2.50 10.73 10.29
N ILE A 190 -1.47 11.54 10.13
CA ILE A 190 -0.42 11.72 11.13
C ILE A 190 -0.93 12.64 12.23
N VAL A 191 -1.00 12.10 13.44
CA VAL A 191 -1.42 12.84 14.64
C VAL A 191 -0.22 13.22 15.49
N SER A 192 0.88 12.45 15.41
CA SER A 192 2.11 12.69 16.16
C SER A 192 3.36 12.68 15.27
N VAL A 193 4.37 13.44 15.67
CA VAL A 193 5.69 13.48 15.01
C VAL A 193 6.35 12.09 14.97
N HIS A 194 6.10 11.27 15.99
CA HIS A 194 6.70 9.92 16.14
C HIS A 194 6.11 8.88 15.18
N GLU A 195 4.88 9.10 14.68
CA GLU A 195 4.19 8.18 13.77
C GLU A 195 4.69 8.30 12.32
N PHE A 196 5.17 9.50 11.96
CA PHE A 196 5.55 9.81 10.58
C PHE A 196 6.66 8.89 10.03
N PRO A 197 7.74 8.58 10.78
CA PRO A 197 8.74 7.64 10.28
C PRO A 197 8.18 6.25 9.99
N ALA A 198 7.43 5.68 10.94
CA ALA A 198 6.87 4.33 10.84
C ALA A 198 5.90 4.18 9.65
N HIS A 199 5.11 5.22 9.37
CA HIS A 199 4.15 5.21 8.27
C HIS A 199 4.71 5.69 6.94
N CYS A 200 5.82 6.42 6.92
CA CYS A 200 6.30 7.05 5.70
C CYS A 200 7.78 6.79 5.40
N THR A 201 8.71 7.30 6.20
CA THR A 201 10.15 7.27 5.85
C THR A 201 10.78 5.89 6.01
N GLU A 202 10.23 5.03 6.87
CA GLU A 202 10.68 3.64 7.04
C GLU A 202 10.08 2.70 5.98
N ARG A 203 9.09 3.18 5.22
CA ARG A 203 8.50 2.44 4.11
C ARG A 203 9.36 2.60 2.85
N ARG A 204 9.24 1.63 1.94
CA ARG A 204 9.88 1.68 0.63
C ARG A 204 9.35 2.83 -0.22
N ARG A 205 8.04 3.07 -0.18
CA ARG A 205 7.39 4.16 -0.92
C ARG A 205 6.30 4.77 -0.07
N CYS A 206 6.24 6.09 -0.06
CA CYS A 206 5.23 6.85 0.64
C CYS A 206 4.85 8.10 -0.16
N VAL A 207 3.56 8.44 -0.20
CA VAL A 207 3.11 9.77 -0.60
C VAL A 207 2.56 10.51 0.60
N VAL A 208 3.13 11.69 0.84
CA VAL A 208 2.69 12.63 1.87
C VAL A 208 1.73 13.63 1.24
N LEU A 209 0.49 13.66 1.72
CA LEU A 209 -0.57 14.59 1.37
C LEU A 209 -0.66 15.68 2.44
N GLY A 210 -0.03 16.82 2.17
CA GLY A 210 -0.07 18.02 3.01
C GLY A 210 -1.27 18.90 2.67
N GLN A 211 -2.20 19.07 3.60
CA GLN A 211 -3.32 20.01 3.48
C GLN A 211 -3.62 20.64 4.85
N ARG A 212 -3.99 21.92 4.86
CA ARG A 212 -4.39 22.62 6.08
C ARG A 212 -5.72 22.05 6.58
N GLY A 213 -5.77 21.57 7.82
CA GLY A 213 -6.94 20.86 8.38
C GLY A 213 -7.01 19.38 8.01
N GLY A 214 -5.96 18.83 7.38
CA GLY A 214 -5.91 17.45 6.89
C GLY A 214 -6.57 17.27 5.52
N VAL A 215 -6.50 16.05 4.98
CA VAL A 215 -7.07 15.74 3.66
C VAL A 215 -8.59 15.84 3.70
N ALA A 216 -9.17 16.63 2.79
CA ALA A 216 -10.61 16.83 2.67
C ALA A 216 -11.39 15.51 2.55
N LYS A 217 -12.59 15.45 3.15
CA LYS A 217 -13.46 14.26 3.15
C LYS A 217 -13.74 13.75 1.73
N LYS A 218 -14.04 14.66 0.81
CA LYS A 218 -14.25 14.38 -0.62
C LYS A 218 -13.07 13.63 -1.25
N MET A 219 -11.85 14.09 -1.00
CA MET A 219 -10.63 13.44 -1.50
C MET A 219 -10.48 12.02 -0.94
N ARG A 220 -10.74 11.81 0.36
CA ARG A 220 -10.66 10.49 0.99
C ARG A 220 -11.71 9.50 0.49
N GLN A 221 -12.90 9.98 0.12
CA GLN A 221 -14.03 9.12 -0.22
C GLN A 221 -14.19 8.90 -1.73
N GLU A 222 -13.83 9.88 -2.56
CA GLU A 222 -14.10 9.82 -4.01
C GLU A 222 -12.82 9.60 -4.82
N ILE A 223 -11.72 10.28 -4.47
CA ILE A 223 -10.52 10.32 -5.33
C ILE A 223 -9.52 9.23 -4.94
N LEU A 224 -9.29 9.04 -3.64
CA LEU A 224 -8.28 8.09 -3.17
C LEU A 224 -8.69 6.62 -3.33
N PRO A 225 -9.93 6.18 -3.03
CA PRO A 225 -10.31 4.77 -3.15
C PRO A 225 -10.03 4.17 -4.54
N PRO A 226 -10.45 4.76 -5.67
CA PRO A 226 -10.18 4.18 -6.98
C PRO A 226 -8.67 4.12 -7.29
N LEU A 227 -7.88 5.08 -6.80
CA LEU A 227 -6.42 5.07 -6.96
C LEU A 227 -5.77 3.96 -6.14
N MET A 228 -6.28 3.67 -4.96
CA MET A 228 -5.70 2.65 -4.09
C MET A 228 -6.07 1.23 -4.52
N HIS A 229 -7.14 1.04 -5.29
CA HIS A 229 -7.46 -0.24 -5.92
C HIS A 229 -6.56 -0.57 -7.13
N ASP A 230 -5.85 0.41 -7.69
CA ASP A 230 -4.87 0.19 -8.76
C ASP A 230 -3.71 -0.68 -8.24
N LYS A 231 -3.45 -1.81 -8.92
CA LYS A 231 -2.36 -2.75 -8.60
C LYS A 231 -1.00 -2.05 -8.52
N LYS A 232 -0.79 -0.98 -9.31
CA LYS A 232 0.45 -0.21 -9.34
C LYS A 232 0.67 0.66 -8.09
N VAL A 233 -0.39 0.95 -7.34
CA VAL A 233 -0.37 1.87 -6.19
C VAL A 233 -0.43 1.12 -4.86
N ARG A 234 -0.80 -0.17 -4.83
CA ARG A 234 -0.97 -0.90 -3.56
C ARG A 234 0.29 -0.94 -2.69
N GLY A 235 1.49 -1.01 -3.27
CA GLY A 235 2.75 -0.94 -2.51
C GLY A 235 3.09 0.45 -1.94
N LEU A 236 2.27 1.48 -2.22
CA LEU A 236 2.49 2.86 -1.81
C LEU A 236 1.71 3.19 -0.54
N LYS A 237 2.40 3.69 0.49
CA LYS A 237 1.72 4.18 1.69
C LYS A 237 1.25 5.63 1.48
N LEU A 238 -0.04 5.88 1.63
CA LEU A 238 -0.58 7.24 1.62
C LEU A 238 -0.70 7.78 3.04
N VAL A 239 -0.12 8.95 3.27
CA VAL A 239 -0.05 9.59 4.58
C VAL A 239 -0.56 11.02 4.47
N SER A 240 -1.52 11.40 5.31
CA SER A 240 -2.02 12.78 5.39
C SER A 240 -1.36 13.53 6.54
N VAL A 241 -0.83 14.71 6.25
CA VAL A 241 -0.21 15.60 7.23
C VAL A 241 -0.97 16.93 7.26
N ASP A 242 -1.43 17.32 8.44
CA ASP A 242 -2.08 18.62 8.65
C ASP A 242 -1.02 19.73 8.73
N THR A 243 -0.93 20.55 7.68
CA THR A 243 0.05 21.64 7.57
C THR A 243 -0.27 22.84 8.48
N ALA A 244 -1.44 22.84 9.14
CA ALA A 244 -1.75 23.78 10.21
C ALA A 244 -1.00 23.45 11.50
N LYS A 245 -0.75 22.16 11.75
CA LYS A 245 -0.14 21.61 12.97
C LYS A 245 1.31 21.24 12.78
N PHE A 246 1.66 20.74 11.60
CA PHE A 246 3.00 20.22 11.31
C PHE A 246 3.66 21.01 10.18
N GLN A 247 4.97 21.19 10.31
CA GLN A 247 5.83 21.67 9.25
C GLN A 247 6.77 20.53 8.85
N VAL A 248 6.76 20.19 7.56
CA VAL A 248 7.73 19.24 6.99
C VAL A 248 8.99 20.05 6.65
N LYS A 249 10.09 19.78 7.35
CA LYS A 249 11.39 20.37 7.02
C LYS A 249 11.94 19.63 5.81
N LEU A 250 12.09 20.36 4.71
CA LEU A 250 12.65 19.86 3.47
C LEU A 250 14.05 20.44 3.29
N ASP A 251 14.95 19.66 2.73
CA ASP A 251 16.26 20.16 2.34
C ASP A 251 16.13 21.28 1.31
N GLU A 252 17.02 22.26 1.38
CA GLU A 252 17.01 23.45 0.52
C GLU A 252 17.06 23.07 -0.98
N LYS A 253 17.74 21.96 -1.31
CA LYS A 253 17.77 21.34 -2.65
C LYS A 253 16.38 20.99 -3.18
N ILE A 254 15.44 20.57 -2.33
CA ILE A 254 14.05 20.33 -2.74
C ILE A 254 13.33 21.66 -2.91
N LEU A 255 13.53 22.59 -1.97
CA LEU A 255 12.85 23.89 -2.00
C LEU A 255 13.18 24.66 -3.27
N SER A 256 14.41 24.54 -3.79
CA SER A 256 14.80 25.15 -5.08
C SER A 256 14.13 24.51 -6.30
N THR A 257 13.71 23.24 -6.22
CA THR A 257 12.97 22.58 -7.32
C THR A 257 11.49 22.95 -7.37
N ARG A 258 10.94 23.55 -6.30
CA ARG A 258 9.55 24.00 -6.33
C ARG A 258 9.40 25.18 -7.26
N LYS A 259 8.50 25.05 -8.24
CA LYS A 259 7.99 26.20 -9.00
C LYS A 259 7.46 27.22 -7.99
N LYS A 260 7.95 28.46 -8.07
CA LYS A 260 7.39 29.57 -7.27
C LYS A 260 5.90 29.63 -7.58
N LEU A 261 5.07 29.47 -6.54
CA LEU A 261 3.62 29.59 -6.68
C LEU A 261 3.30 30.96 -7.31
N PRO A 262 2.32 31.02 -8.23
CA PRO A 262 1.87 32.30 -8.75
C PRO A 262 1.44 33.17 -7.57
N LYS A 263 2.07 34.34 -7.47
CA LYS A 263 1.61 35.38 -6.54
C LYS A 263 0.30 35.92 -7.08
N ASP A 264 -0.65 36.18 -6.20
CA ASP A 264 -1.85 36.90 -6.58
C ASP A 264 -1.51 38.36 -6.96
N LYS A 265 -2.48 39.10 -7.49
CA LYS A 265 -2.29 40.49 -7.95
C LYS A 265 -1.78 41.41 -6.83
N ASP A 266 -2.03 41.04 -5.58
CA ASP A 266 -1.60 41.78 -4.38
C ASP A 266 -0.19 41.39 -3.92
N GLY A 267 0.52 40.54 -4.67
CA GLY A 267 1.85 40.05 -4.33
C GLY A 267 1.87 39.10 -3.12
N LYS A 268 0.70 38.73 -2.59
CA LYS A 268 0.55 37.74 -1.54
C LYS A 268 0.68 36.35 -2.18
N ALA A 269 1.22 35.42 -1.42
CA ALA A 269 1.19 34.03 -1.83
C ALA A 269 -0.28 33.60 -1.75
N SER A 270 -0.88 33.23 -2.90
CA SER A 270 -2.24 32.69 -2.98
C SER A 270 -2.48 31.73 -1.82
N ASP A 271 -3.53 32.00 -1.04
CA ASP A 271 -3.75 31.44 0.29
C ASP A 271 -3.58 29.91 0.25
N SER A 272 -2.58 29.44 0.99
CA SER A 272 -1.98 28.09 1.01
C SER A 272 -2.90 26.92 1.40
N ARG A 273 -4.21 27.01 1.13
CA ARG A 273 -5.20 25.94 1.34
C ARG A 273 -5.07 24.80 0.35
N GLY A 274 -4.26 24.97 -0.70
CA GLY A 274 -4.03 23.95 -1.72
C GLY A 274 -3.43 22.67 -1.15
N LEU A 275 -3.95 21.52 -1.61
CA LEU A 275 -3.32 20.23 -1.41
C LEU A 275 -1.90 20.23 -2.01
N THR A 276 -0.93 19.78 -1.23
CA THR A 276 0.43 19.49 -1.70
C THR A 276 0.67 18.00 -1.53
N ALA A 277 1.11 17.31 -2.58
CA ALA A 277 1.54 15.92 -2.47
C ALA A 277 3.06 15.80 -2.69
N MET A 278 3.69 14.86 -1.99
CA MET A 278 5.12 14.60 -2.07
C MET A 278 5.37 13.11 -2.14
N CYS A 279 6.17 12.66 -3.10
CA CYS A 279 6.55 11.25 -3.23
C CYS A 279 7.94 11.02 -2.64
N LEU A 280 8.00 10.13 -1.64
CA LEU A 280 9.21 9.66 -0.99
C LEU A 280 9.43 8.20 -1.34
N HIS A 281 10.63 7.87 -1.78
CA HIS A 281 11.06 6.50 -2.01
C HIS A 281 12.31 6.24 -1.19
N ARG A 282 12.41 5.04 -0.62
CA ARG A 282 13.67 4.56 -0.10
C ARG A 282 14.26 3.60 -1.12
N SER A 283 15.47 3.92 -1.58
CA SER A 283 16.24 2.98 -2.40
C SER A 283 16.56 1.78 -1.51
N ASP A 284 15.81 0.69 -1.69
CA ASP A 284 16.02 -0.56 -0.97
C ASP A 284 17.25 -1.30 -1.52
N GLU A 285 18.31 -0.61 -1.93
CA GLU A 285 19.56 -1.31 -2.15
C GLU A 285 19.94 -1.91 -0.80
N PRO A 286 19.91 -3.26 -0.64
CA PRO A 286 20.59 -3.84 0.47
C PRO A 286 22.03 -3.37 0.29
N SER A 287 22.56 -2.62 1.24
CA SER A 287 24.00 -2.40 1.33
C SER A 287 24.63 -3.78 1.57
N GLY A 288 24.74 -4.59 0.52
CA GLY A 288 25.30 -5.93 0.51
C GLY A 288 26.82 -5.92 0.63
N GLN A 289 27.39 -4.80 1.08
CA GLN A 289 28.81 -4.51 1.02
C GLN A 289 29.27 -3.71 2.25
N ALA A 290 28.63 -3.92 3.40
CA ALA A 290 29.00 -3.26 4.65
C ALA A 290 29.35 -4.22 5.80
N ASP A 291 29.27 -5.55 5.62
CA ASP A 291 29.47 -6.51 6.72
C ASP A 291 30.50 -7.62 6.39
N GLN A 292 31.47 -7.43 5.48
CA GLN A 292 32.57 -8.40 5.28
C GLN A 292 33.88 -8.08 6.03
N ASP A 293 33.96 -6.96 6.76
CA ASP A 293 35.21 -6.56 7.44
C ASP A 293 35.11 -6.57 8.99
N GLU A 294 34.07 -7.16 9.59
CA GLU A 294 33.89 -7.15 11.07
C GLU A 294 34.38 -8.43 11.79
N GLU A 295 35.33 -9.16 11.21
CA GLU A 295 36.05 -10.25 11.89
C GLU A 295 37.49 -9.87 12.26
N SER A 296 37.74 -8.61 12.66
CA SER A 296 38.94 -8.30 13.42
C SER A 296 38.74 -7.14 14.41
N GLY A 297 38.76 -7.48 15.70
CA GLY A 297 39.30 -6.61 16.74
C GLY A 297 38.48 -5.39 17.19
N LYS A 298 37.58 -5.60 18.16
CA LYS A 298 37.53 -4.83 19.43
C LYS A 298 37.74 -3.30 19.33
N ALA A 299 36.91 -2.58 18.58
CA ALA A 299 36.87 -1.11 18.62
C ALA A 299 35.61 -0.60 19.37
N LYS A 300 35.78 -0.25 20.65
CA LYS A 300 34.78 0.54 21.41
C LYS A 300 34.71 1.96 20.83
N GLY A 301 33.67 2.24 20.04
CA GLY A 301 33.44 3.58 19.50
C GLY A 301 32.23 3.63 18.57
N GLY A 302 31.03 3.53 19.15
CA GLY A 302 29.76 3.42 18.43
C GLY A 302 29.47 4.61 17.50
N LYS A 303 29.92 4.52 16.24
CA LYS A 303 29.44 5.36 15.15
C LYS A 303 28.09 4.80 14.71
N GLY A 304 27.01 5.49 15.08
CA GLY A 304 25.65 5.12 14.68
C GLY A 304 25.56 4.91 13.17
N LYS A 305 25.14 3.71 12.74
CA LYS A 305 24.92 3.37 11.33
C LYS A 305 24.00 4.43 10.70
N LYS A 306 24.54 5.28 9.81
CA LYS A 306 23.76 6.30 9.09
C LYS A 306 22.69 5.56 8.27
N LYS A 307 21.42 5.71 8.64
CA LYS A 307 20.30 5.15 7.88
C LYS A 307 20.36 5.70 6.45
N PRO A 308 20.21 4.87 5.40
CA PRO A 308 20.27 5.33 4.02
C PRO A 308 19.18 6.39 3.81
N ALA A 309 19.60 7.51 3.24
CA ALA A 309 18.72 8.62 2.96
C ALA A 309 17.78 8.30 1.79
N GLY A 310 16.53 8.77 1.87
CA GLY A 310 15.53 8.54 0.84
C GLY A 310 15.82 9.31 -0.45
N THR A 311 15.22 8.88 -1.54
CA THR A 311 15.17 9.61 -2.82
C THR A 311 13.84 10.36 -2.90
N PHE A 312 13.90 11.66 -3.18
CA PHE A 312 12.73 12.52 -3.41
C PHE A 312 12.43 12.58 -4.91
N TYR A 313 11.17 12.29 -5.27
CA TYR A 313 10.76 12.16 -6.67
C TYR A 313 10.09 13.41 -7.23
N GLY A 314 9.51 14.23 -6.35
CA GLY A 314 8.82 15.44 -6.78
C GLY A 314 7.73 15.87 -5.81
N SER A 315 7.24 17.08 -6.04
CA SER A 315 6.09 17.64 -5.36
C SER A 315 5.01 18.03 -6.35
N PHE A 316 3.78 17.75 -5.99
CA PHE A 316 2.58 18.15 -6.69
C PHE A 316 1.90 19.26 -5.91
N HIS A 317 1.43 20.30 -6.59
CA HIS A 317 0.73 21.43 -5.97
C HIS A 317 -0.63 21.65 -6.62
N ASN A 318 -1.64 21.95 -5.80
CA ASN A 318 -3.04 22.07 -6.23
C ASN A 318 -3.29 23.05 -7.38
N GLY A 319 -2.39 24.01 -7.65
CA GLY A 319 -2.47 24.84 -8.86
C GLY A 319 -2.45 24.05 -10.17
N GLU A 320 -2.04 22.78 -10.14
CA GLU A 320 -2.11 21.84 -11.27
C GLU A 320 -3.37 20.94 -11.25
N VAL A 321 -4.17 20.96 -10.17
CA VAL A 321 -5.54 20.41 -10.12
C VAL A 321 -6.50 21.57 -10.33
N THR A 322 -6.82 21.87 -11.58
CA THR A 322 -8.03 22.64 -11.87
C THR A 322 -9.24 21.70 -11.77
N ASP A 323 -10.44 22.24 -11.58
CA ASP A 323 -11.69 21.46 -11.69
C ASP A 323 -11.76 20.73 -13.06
N ASP A 324 -11.04 21.23 -14.07
CA ASP A 324 -10.90 20.64 -15.40
C ASP A 324 -9.89 19.48 -15.48
N ASN A 325 -9.06 19.26 -14.45
CA ASN A 325 -8.05 18.17 -14.42
C ASN A 325 -7.97 17.47 -13.05
N PRO A 326 -9.06 16.83 -12.58
CA PRO A 326 -9.05 16.06 -11.32
C PRO A 326 -8.05 14.89 -11.34
N GLY A 327 -7.59 14.48 -12.52
CA GLY A 327 -6.65 13.39 -12.73
C GLY A 327 -5.20 13.70 -12.38
N GLY A 328 -4.82 14.95 -12.13
CA GLY A 328 -3.43 15.36 -11.87
C GLY A 328 -2.81 14.63 -10.67
N LEU A 329 -3.49 14.65 -9.53
CA LEU A 329 -3.05 13.95 -8.32
C LEU A 329 -2.97 12.42 -8.54
N GLY A 330 -3.97 11.85 -9.21
CA GLY A 330 -4.01 10.42 -9.51
C GLY A 330 -2.88 9.97 -10.45
N LYS A 331 -2.50 10.80 -11.43
CA LYS A 331 -1.32 10.55 -12.28
C LYS A 331 -0.03 10.63 -11.46
N PHE A 332 0.11 11.64 -10.60
CA PHE A 332 1.27 11.77 -9.71
C PHE A 332 1.43 10.56 -8.76
N ILE A 333 0.34 10.14 -8.10
CA ILE A 333 0.34 8.97 -7.20
C ILE A 333 0.70 7.69 -7.96
N ARG A 334 0.12 7.46 -9.14
CA ARG A 334 0.47 6.29 -9.98
C ARG A 334 1.93 6.29 -10.42
N ALA A 335 2.45 7.46 -10.78
CA ALA A 335 3.85 7.61 -11.16
C ALA A 335 4.80 7.34 -9.98
N CYS A 336 4.45 7.78 -8.77
CA CYS A 336 5.16 7.41 -7.55
C CYS A 336 5.12 5.90 -7.28
N GLY A 337 4.00 5.25 -7.61
CA GLY A 337 3.79 3.81 -7.45
C GLY A 337 4.61 2.94 -8.40
N THR A 338 4.91 3.36 -9.64
CA THR A 338 5.50 2.47 -10.65
C THR A 338 7.03 2.51 -10.79
N VAL A 339 7.76 3.43 -10.15
CA VAL A 339 9.21 3.67 -10.36
C VAL A 339 9.59 4.04 -11.80
N ALA A 340 8.67 3.92 -12.76
CA ALA A 340 8.82 4.29 -14.16
C ALA A 340 8.83 5.81 -14.38
N LEU A 341 9.34 6.59 -13.42
CA LEU A 341 9.65 8.01 -13.58
C LEU A 341 11.08 8.18 -14.11
N GLY A 342 11.45 7.36 -15.08
CA GLY A 342 12.66 7.53 -15.87
C GLY A 342 12.44 8.64 -16.91
N ALA A 343 13.35 9.60 -16.94
CA ALA A 343 13.62 10.57 -18.01
C ALA A 343 12.67 11.77 -18.23
N GLY A 344 11.42 11.78 -17.75
CA GLY A 344 10.47 12.85 -18.12
C GLY A 344 10.06 13.85 -17.02
N SER A 345 9.99 13.41 -15.76
CA SER A 345 9.69 14.29 -14.61
C SER A 345 11.02 14.75 -14.01
N GLY A 346 11.16 16.04 -13.70
CA GLY A 346 12.42 16.69 -13.30
C GLY A 346 13.35 15.89 -12.37
N ALA A 347 14.65 16.21 -12.45
CA ALA A 347 15.74 15.53 -11.78
C ALA A 347 15.37 14.99 -10.39
N LEU A 348 15.45 13.66 -10.22
CA LEU A 348 15.30 13.01 -8.92
C LEU A 348 16.31 13.62 -7.95
N VAL A 349 15.83 14.16 -6.83
CA VAL A 349 16.71 14.75 -5.81
C VAL A 349 16.97 13.68 -4.75
N LYS A 350 18.21 13.20 -4.67
CA LYS A 350 18.63 12.34 -3.56
C LYS A 350 18.70 13.21 -2.30
N LEU A 351 18.00 12.79 -1.24
CA LEU A 351 18.08 13.49 0.04
C LEU A 351 19.33 13.05 0.80
N ASP A 352 19.85 13.94 1.63
CA ASP A 352 20.95 13.61 2.53
C ASP A 352 20.42 12.97 3.83
N HIS A 353 19.17 13.30 4.20
CA HIS A 353 18.49 12.78 5.38
C HIS A 353 17.00 12.53 5.08
N PRO A 354 16.35 11.55 5.75
CA PRO A 354 14.91 11.41 5.65
C PRO A 354 14.23 12.70 6.15
N PRO A 355 13.14 13.15 5.48
CA PRO A 355 12.47 14.37 5.87
C PRO A 355 11.93 14.24 7.30
N LYS A 356 12.08 15.31 8.08
CA LYS A 356 11.58 15.37 9.46
C LYS A 356 10.36 16.28 9.51
N ILE A 357 9.35 15.86 10.26
CA ILE A 357 8.24 16.74 10.60
C ILE A 357 8.46 17.33 11.99
N SER A 358 8.10 18.59 12.17
CA SER A 358 8.11 19.27 13.46
C SER A 358 6.76 19.92 13.71
N LEU A 359 6.37 20.06 14.97
CA LEU A 359 5.23 20.87 15.34
C LEU A 359 5.45 22.31 14.86
N ARG A 360 4.42 22.88 14.24
CA ARG A 360 4.41 24.28 13.84
C ARG A 360 4.12 25.09 15.09
N ILE A 361 5.18 25.60 15.72
CA ILE A 361 5.06 26.55 16.82
C ILE A 361 4.44 27.81 16.21
N ARG A 362 3.15 28.05 16.50
CA ARG A 362 2.56 29.35 16.20
C ARG A 362 3.23 30.33 17.15
N PRO A 363 3.83 31.43 16.66
CA PRO A 363 4.29 32.47 17.57
C PRO A 363 3.07 32.91 18.38
N THR A 364 3.13 32.69 19.69
CA THR A 364 2.08 33.14 20.60
C THR A 364 1.98 34.65 20.41
N PRO A 365 0.77 35.24 20.24
CA PRO A 365 0.62 36.67 19.99
C PRO A 365 1.36 37.57 20.99
N GLN A 366 1.59 37.08 22.21
CA GLN A 366 2.34 37.76 23.25
C GLN A 366 3.79 38.10 22.87
N THR A 367 4.50 37.25 22.11
CA THR A 367 5.89 37.55 21.71
C THR A 367 5.96 38.63 20.63
N ALA A 368 4.93 38.75 19.78
CA ALA A 368 4.85 39.79 18.77
C ALA A 368 4.60 41.18 19.39
N GLN A 369 3.78 41.25 20.45
CA GLN A 369 3.60 42.48 21.22
C GLN A 369 4.86 42.86 22.03
N GLN A 370 5.62 41.88 22.52
CA GLN A 370 6.83 42.17 23.29
C GLN A 370 7.99 42.66 22.40
N GLN A 371 8.09 42.20 21.14
CA GLN A 371 9.04 42.75 20.18
C GLN A 371 8.68 44.15 19.67
N GLN A 372 7.39 44.52 19.67
CA GLN A 372 6.96 45.91 19.42
C GLN A 372 7.10 46.82 20.65
N ARG A 373 7.35 46.27 21.83
CA ARG A 373 7.72 47.01 23.05
C ARG A 373 9.23 47.05 23.29
N GLN A 374 10.05 46.96 22.24
CA GLN A 374 11.37 47.56 22.37
C GLN A 374 11.16 49.07 22.56
N PRO A 375 11.66 49.67 23.65
CA PRO A 375 11.56 51.12 23.81
C PRO A 375 12.15 51.75 22.55
N PRO A 376 11.50 52.79 22.00
CA PRO A 376 12.05 53.51 20.85
C PRO A 376 13.51 53.87 21.17
N PRO A 377 14.44 53.74 20.20
CA PRO A 377 15.84 54.08 20.42
C PRO A 377 15.89 55.44 21.11
N GLU A 378 16.59 55.50 22.26
CA GLU A 378 16.70 56.70 23.10
C GLU A 378 16.87 57.92 22.20
N ARG A 379 15.85 58.79 22.17
CA ARG A 379 16.00 60.07 21.51
C ARG A 379 17.14 60.79 22.23
N PRO A 380 18.09 61.40 21.50
CA PRO A 380 19.11 62.23 22.13
C PRO A 380 18.41 63.25 23.04
N PRO A 381 19.00 63.55 24.22
CA PRO A 381 18.36 64.42 25.20
C PRO A 381 17.99 65.76 24.54
N PRO A 382 16.75 66.25 24.75
CA PRO A 382 16.34 67.54 24.20
C PRO A 382 17.25 68.64 24.78
N SER A 383 17.69 69.56 23.93
CA SER A 383 18.43 70.73 24.39
C SER A 383 17.56 71.52 25.38
N SER A 384 18.20 72.10 26.40
CA SER A 384 17.58 72.83 27.52
C SER A 384 16.57 73.91 27.11
N SER A 385 16.59 74.36 25.86
CA SER A 385 15.63 75.31 25.28
C SER A 385 14.24 74.74 24.96
N GLN A 386 14.06 73.42 24.85
CA GLN A 386 12.74 72.81 24.56
C GLN A 386 11.94 72.40 25.81
N GLN A 387 12.59 72.26 26.97
CA GLN A 387 11.92 71.90 28.22
C GLN A 387 11.08 73.04 28.81
N GLN A 388 11.43 74.30 28.53
CA GLN A 388 10.68 75.45 29.04
C GLN A 388 9.33 75.65 28.33
N LYS A 389 9.22 75.28 27.05
CA LYS A 389 8.00 75.51 26.27
C LYS A 389 6.91 74.45 26.50
N GLN A 390 7.29 73.22 26.89
CA GLN A 390 6.31 72.17 27.20
C GLN A 390 5.69 72.32 28.60
N GLN A 391 6.30 73.11 29.48
CA GLN A 391 5.73 73.37 30.81
C GLN A 391 4.61 74.41 30.74
N GLU A 392 4.66 75.38 29.81
CA GLU A 392 3.60 76.40 29.64
C GLU A 392 2.33 75.85 28.97
N ASP A 393 2.43 74.85 28.08
CA ASP A 393 1.25 74.29 27.37
C ASP A 393 0.41 73.33 28.24
N LEU A 394 0.88 72.94 29.43
CA LEU A 394 0.18 72.01 30.33
C LEU A 394 -0.71 72.69 31.38
N ASP A 395 -0.59 74.01 31.57
CA ASP A 395 -1.37 74.77 32.54
C ASP A 395 -2.68 75.37 31.95
N ASP A 396 -2.93 75.20 30.64
CA ASP A 396 -4.12 75.74 29.93
C ASP A 396 -5.19 74.68 29.57
N VAL A 397 -5.14 73.48 30.16
CA VAL A 397 -6.15 72.44 29.88
C VAL A 397 -7.34 72.56 30.84
N ASP A 398 -8.38 73.26 30.38
CA ASP A 398 -9.68 73.38 31.04
C ASP A 398 -10.41 72.02 31.13
N TRP A 399 -10.51 71.50 32.35
CA TRP A 399 -11.09 70.18 32.66
C TRP A 399 -12.63 70.17 32.68
N ALA A 400 -13.32 71.26 32.32
CA ALA A 400 -14.78 71.37 32.42
C ALA A 400 -15.61 70.75 31.27
N SER A 401 -15.00 70.13 30.25
CA SER A 401 -15.72 69.72 29.02
C SER A 401 -16.15 68.24 28.90
N TYR A 402 -15.87 67.37 29.87
CA TYR A 402 -16.29 65.96 29.75
C TYR A 402 -17.60 65.69 30.48
N GLY A 403 -18.70 65.93 29.76
CA GLY A 403 -20.05 65.53 30.14
C GLY A 403 -20.19 64.01 30.25
N LEU A 404 -20.52 63.56 31.45
CA LEU A 404 -21.03 62.21 31.72
C LEU A 404 -22.52 62.20 31.33
N GLY A 405 -22.82 61.54 30.22
CA GLY A 405 -24.18 61.20 29.82
C GLY A 405 -24.47 59.74 30.16
N ASP A 406 -25.33 59.53 31.15
CA ASP A 406 -26.06 58.29 31.41
C ASP A 406 -27.03 58.02 30.26
N GLU A 407 -26.97 56.85 29.58
CA GLU A 407 -28.15 56.31 28.89
C GLU A 407 -27.98 54.85 28.43
N TRP A 408 -29.07 54.06 28.62
CA TRP A 408 -29.42 52.74 28.06
C TRP A 408 -28.84 51.48 28.76
N ARG A 409 -29.59 50.40 29.05
CA ARG A 409 -31.03 50.06 28.91
C ARG A 409 -31.21 48.67 29.53
N GLU A 410 -32.19 48.53 30.43
CA GLU A 410 -32.74 47.25 30.86
C GLU A 410 -33.83 46.84 29.86
N ASP A 411 -33.84 45.59 29.41
CA ASP A 411 -35.04 44.95 28.84
C ASP A 411 -34.96 43.46 29.16
N GLY A 412 -35.92 43.02 29.97
CA GLY A 412 -36.22 41.61 30.25
C GLY A 412 -37.07 40.99 29.15
N GLY A 413 -37.22 39.67 29.23
CA GLY A 413 -38.06 38.89 28.33
C GLY A 413 -38.24 37.47 28.84
N ASP A 414 -39.33 37.28 29.59
CA ASP A 414 -39.93 35.99 29.91
C ASP A 414 -40.61 35.42 28.65
N ASP A 415 -40.52 34.11 28.41
CA ASP A 415 -41.49 33.42 27.55
C ASP A 415 -41.66 31.97 28.03
N GLU A 416 -42.79 31.74 28.69
CA GLU A 416 -43.35 30.43 29.01
C GLU A 416 -44.06 29.88 27.75
N GLY A 417 -43.83 28.61 27.42
CA GLY A 417 -44.49 27.98 26.28
C GLY A 417 -44.49 26.46 26.35
N GLU A 418 -45.53 25.95 27.01
CA GLU A 418 -45.92 24.53 27.10
C GLU A 418 -46.06 23.83 25.73
N GLY A 419 -45.85 22.51 25.69
CA GLY A 419 -46.24 21.73 24.51
C GLY A 419 -45.70 20.30 24.42
N VAL A 420 -46.13 19.43 25.34
CA VAL A 420 -46.03 17.95 25.21
C VAL A 420 -47.10 17.45 24.22
N PRO A 421 -46.83 16.43 23.39
CA PRO A 421 -47.50 15.15 23.65
C PRO A 421 -46.60 13.91 23.55
N ARG A 422 -46.89 12.98 24.46
CA ARG A 422 -46.42 11.60 24.57
C ARG A 422 -46.88 10.70 23.41
N ARG A 423 -46.01 9.76 23.01
CA ARG A 423 -46.30 8.35 22.63
C ARG A 423 -44.94 7.62 22.66
N ALA A 424 -44.60 6.76 23.63
CA ALA A 424 -45.14 5.47 24.05
C ALA A 424 -44.94 4.34 23.01
N ALA A 425 -44.34 3.24 23.51
CA ALA A 425 -43.99 1.94 22.90
C ALA A 425 -42.54 1.85 22.39
N GLY A 426 -41.63 1.03 22.91
CA GLY A 426 -41.64 0.05 24.01
C GLY A 426 -40.21 -0.51 24.17
N PRO A 427 -39.83 -1.03 25.35
CA PRO A 427 -38.54 -1.71 25.53
C PRO A 427 -38.67 -3.17 25.06
N GLU A 428 -37.81 -3.59 24.14
CA GLU A 428 -37.63 -5.00 23.82
C GLU A 428 -36.97 -5.68 25.03
N GLU A 429 -37.70 -6.63 25.61
CA GLU A 429 -37.25 -7.56 26.63
C GLU A 429 -35.96 -8.26 26.19
N LEU A 430 -34.89 -8.03 26.94
CA LEU A 430 -33.76 -8.97 27.01
C LEU A 430 -34.21 -10.11 27.92
N GLU A 431 -34.72 -11.18 27.33
CA GLU A 431 -34.86 -12.46 28.01
C GLU A 431 -33.47 -12.96 28.40
N PHE A 432 -33.22 -12.94 29.70
CA PHE A 432 -32.26 -13.80 30.36
C PHE A 432 -32.76 -15.24 30.18
N VAL A 433 -32.03 -16.03 29.39
CA VAL A 433 -32.16 -17.48 29.42
C VAL A 433 -31.14 -17.99 30.44
N ASP A 434 -31.65 -18.28 31.62
CA ASP A 434 -31.03 -19.23 32.54
C ASP A 434 -31.17 -20.63 31.92
N GLU A 435 -30.06 -21.22 31.47
CA GLU A 435 -29.94 -22.65 31.17
C GLU A 435 -28.83 -23.22 32.05
N ASP A 436 -29.22 -23.47 33.30
CA ASP A 436 -28.69 -24.58 34.09
C ASP A 436 -29.09 -25.92 33.44
N ASP A 437 -28.35 -26.97 33.78
CA ASP A 437 -28.52 -28.39 33.41
C ASP A 437 -28.00 -28.85 32.03
N TYR A 438 -26.75 -29.31 32.00
CA TYR A 438 -26.41 -30.55 31.28
C TYR A 438 -25.33 -31.36 32.01
N VAL A 439 -25.82 -32.22 32.90
CA VAL A 439 -25.46 -33.62 33.18
C VAL A 439 -24.02 -34.06 32.88
N GLU A 440 -23.32 -34.40 33.97
CA GLU A 440 -22.18 -35.29 34.03
C GLU A 440 -22.52 -36.69 33.46
N ALA A 441 -21.74 -37.14 32.48
CA ALA A 441 -21.43 -38.55 32.26
C ALA A 441 -19.92 -38.58 31.98
N GLY A 442 -19.07 -39.15 32.85
CA GLY A 442 -19.22 -40.50 33.40
C GLY A 442 -18.70 -41.47 32.32
N GLY A 443 -17.39 -41.65 32.28
CA GLY A 443 -16.71 -42.41 31.23
C GLY A 443 -15.27 -42.72 31.63
N ASP A 444 -15.15 -43.51 32.68
CA ASP A 444 -13.93 -44.23 33.04
C ASP A 444 -13.54 -45.16 31.90
N ALA A 445 -12.31 -45.04 31.41
CA ALA A 445 -11.65 -46.08 30.65
C ALA A 445 -10.20 -46.11 31.11
N GLU A 446 -9.99 -46.95 32.12
CA GLU A 446 -8.72 -47.54 32.48
C GLU A 446 -8.06 -48.15 31.22
N GLY A 447 -6.78 -47.86 31.07
CA GLY A 447 -5.92 -48.37 30.00
C GLY A 447 -4.49 -48.27 30.49
N ASP A 448 -4.13 -49.28 31.29
CA ASP A 448 -2.79 -49.58 31.76
C ASP A 448 -1.83 -49.92 30.62
N GLU A 449 -0.55 -50.00 31.03
CA GLU A 449 0.59 -50.68 30.41
C GLU A 449 1.57 -49.79 29.62
N ASP A 450 2.62 -49.43 30.37
CA ASP A 450 4.04 -49.72 30.08
C ASP A 450 4.63 -49.17 28.78
N ASP A 451 5.59 -48.25 28.90
CA ASP A 451 6.98 -48.62 28.61
C ASP A 451 7.98 -47.54 29.02
N GLU A 452 9.04 -48.02 29.67
CA GLU A 452 10.23 -47.29 30.08
C GLU A 452 11.06 -46.85 28.86
N GLY A 453 11.69 -45.67 28.95
CA GLY A 453 12.46 -45.14 27.82
C GLY A 453 13.38 -43.98 28.20
N GLU A 454 14.25 -44.24 29.17
CA GLU A 454 15.42 -43.42 29.50
C GLU A 454 16.32 -43.21 28.27
N VAL A 455 16.54 -41.96 27.85
CA VAL A 455 17.67 -41.61 26.97
C VAL A 455 18.28 -40.28 27.40
N VAL A 456 19.38 -40.40 28.16
CA VAL A 456 20.39 -39.37 28.39
C VAL A 456 21.41 -39.44 27.25
N TRP A 457 21.71 -38.31 26.60
CA TRP A 457 23.01 -38.11 25.93
C TRP A 457 23.51 -36.67 26.11
N VAL A 458 24.62 -36.61 26.85
CA VAL A 458 25.80 -35.71 26.83
C VAL A 458 25.68 -34.33 26.18
#